data_AF-A0A3L7SXI9-F1
#
_entry.id   AF-A0A3L7SXI9-F1
#
_cell.length_a   1.000
_cell.length_b   1.000
_cell.length_c   1.000
_cell.angle_alpha   90.00
_cell.angle_beta   90.00
_cell.angle_gamma   90.00
#
_symmetry.space_group_name_H-M   'P 1'
#
loop_
_entity.id
_entity.type
_entity.pdbx_description
1 polymer ?
#
loop_
_entity_poly.entity_id
_entity_poly.type
_entity_poly.pdbx_seq_one_letter_code
_entity_poly.pdbx_strand_id
1 'polypeptide(L)'
;QSNLNGNGFETENAVKKGRMWPYIGSLATYRSPFDPFTQFQRMRTYSFNAFISTGEGPMWGGPPNWQVNTMGKIPLPSETIVTSLEYDHRGYNINGFGISVTGDAIWIDKIAAWHRGHWNFTFADGSVRSYAHAAKQEDVDFYMTQPTNGIFWPGPDYEWLRKHLAPGLFQ
;
A
#
# COMPACT_ATOMS: atom_id res chain seq x y z
N GLN A 1 -18.35 11.96 16.96
CA GLN A 1 -17.70 12.49 15.74
C GLN A 1 -18.09 11.64 14.55
N SER A 2 -18.19 12.22 13.36
CA SER A 2 -18.31 11.50 12.08
C SER A 2 -16.97 10.83 11.72
N ASN A 3 -16.99 9.83 10.82
CA ASN A 3 -15.78 9.16 10.36
C ASN A 3 -14.92 10.04 9.44
N LEU A 4 -15.56 10.95 8.71
CA LEU A 4 -14.89 11.94 7.87
C LEU A 4 -15.22 13.35 8.38
N ASN A 5 -14.29 14.29 8.21
CA ASN A 5 -14.57 15.72 8.45
C ASN A 5 -15.30 16.33 7.24
N GLY A 6 -15.65 17.62 7.32
CA GLY A 6 -16.38 18.34 6.26
C GLY A 6 -15.66 18.40 4.90
N ASN A 7 -14.37 18.08 4.86
CA ASN A 7 -13.54 18.05 3.65
C ASN A 7 -13.27 16.62 3.16
N GLY A 8 -13.88 15.60 3.78
CA GLY A 8 -13.69 14.19 3.41
C GLY A 8 -12.44 13.53 4.00
N PHE A 9 -11.67 14.21 4.86
CA PHE A 9 -10.51 13.59 5.51
C PHE A 9 -10.94 12.69 6.68
N GLU A 10 -10.21 11.59 6.86
CA GLU A 10 -10.40 10.66 7.97
C GLU A 10 -10.23 11.36 9.34
N THR A 11 -11.10 11.03 10.30
CA THR A 11 -11.01 11.52 11.68
C THR A 11 -10.48 10.42 12.61
N GLU A 12 -10.08 10.79 13.84
CA GLU A 12 -9.75 9.79 14.88
C GLU A 12 -10.87 8.77 15.08
N ASN A 13 -12.13 9.18 14.93
CA ASN A 13 -13.28 8.31 15.11
C ASN A 13 -13.36 7.23 14.01
N ALA A 14 -12.92 7.51 12.79
CA ALA A 14 -12.80 6.46 11.76
C ALA A 14 -11.77 5.41 12.15
N VAL A 15 -10.59 5.84 12.63
CA VAL A 15 -9.55 4.92 13.09
C VAL A 15 -10.05 4.08 14.28
N LYS A 16 -10.64 4.73 15.29
CA LYS A 16 -11.15 4.08 16.51
C LYS A 16 -12.32 3.11 16.25
N LYS A 17 -13.10 3.32 15.18
CA LYS A 17 -14.15 2.39 14.75
C LYS A 17 -13.67 1.32 13.76
N GLY A 18 -12.41 1.43 13.28
CA GLY A 18 -11.82 0.48 12.36
C GLY A 18 -11.58 -0.89 13.01
N ARG A 19 -11.59 -1.96 12.20
CA ARG A 19 -11.46 -3.35 12.69
C ARG A 19 -10.14 -3.65 13.40
N MET A 20 -9.08 -2.89 13.13
CA MET A 20 -7.78 -3.06 13.77
C MET A 20 -7.71 -2.40 15.15
N TRP A 21 -8.60 -1.45 15.47
CA TRP A 21 -8.51 -0.66 16.71
C TRP A 21 -8.56 -1.52 17.99
N PRO A 22 -9.44 -2.53 18.12
CA PRO A 22 -9.47 -3.39 19.31
C PRO A 22 -8.16 -4.14 19.58
N TYR A 23 -7.31 -4.32 18.57
CA TYR A 23 -6.04 -5.02 18.69
C TYR A 23 -4.85 -4.08 18.93
N ILE A 24 -4.91 -2.84 18.42
CA ILE A 24 -3.80 -1.87 18.48
C ILE A 24 -3.97 -0.89 19.64
N GLY A 25 -5.18 -0.34 19.82
CA GLY A 25 -5.51 0.59 20.92
C GLY A 25 -4.75 1.93 20.92
N SER A 26 -3.93 2.22 19.92
CA SER A 26 -3.08 3.42 19.85
C SER A 26 -3.13 4.07 18.47
N LEU A 27 -3.44 5.37 18.43
CA LEU A 27 -3.46 6.15 17.17
C LEU A 27 -2.07 6.28 16.56
N ALA A 28 -1.02 6.33 17.38
CA ALA A 28 0.36 6.52 16.90
C ALA A 28 0.82 5.39 15.96
N THR A 29 0.29 4.18 16.10
CA THR A 29 0.65 3.01 15.28
C THR A 29 0.09 3.07 13.85
N TYR A 30 -0.91 3.91 13.58
CA TYR A 30 -1.51 4.02 12.24
C TYR A 30 -0.71 4.92 11.30
N ARG A 31 0.29 5.62 11.83
CA ARG A 31 1.06 6.66 11.14
C ARG A 31 2.55 6.37 11.21
N SER A 32 3.23 6.48 10.07
CA SER A 32 4.68 6.40 9.99
C SER A 32 5.32 7.58 10.71
N PRO A 33 6.37 7.37 11.51
CA PRO A 33 7.15 8.47 12.08
C PRO A 33 7.90 9.28 11.02
N PHE A 34 8.04 8.73 9.80
CA PHE A 34 8.70 9.40 8.68
C PHE A 34 7.72 10.09 7.72
N ASP A 35 6.41 10.06 7.98
CA ASP A 35 5.43 10.77 7.15
C ASP A 35 5.65 12.30 7.30
N PRO A 36 6.04 13.00 6.22
CA PRO A 36 6.36 14.44 6.26
C PRO A 36 5.12 15.34 6.35
N PHE A 37 3.92 14.79 6.19
CA PHE A 37 2.68 15.55 6.26
C PHE A 37 2.22 15.75 7.71
N THR A 38 1.17 16.53 7.92
CA THR A 38 0.55 16.67 9.25
C THR A 38 -0.55 15.63 9.45
N GLN A 39 -0.86 15.28 10.71
CA GLN A 39 -1.97 14.37 11.04
C GLN A 39 -3.33 14.86 10.51
N PHE A 40 -3.50 16.17 10.34
CA PHE A 40 -4.71 16.79 9.81
C PHE A 40 -4.88 16.56 8.30
N GLN A 41 -3.77 16.33 7.60
CA GLN A 41 -3.78 15.92 6.20
C GLN A 41 -4.02 14.41 6.12
N ARG A 42 -3.36 13.62 6.98
CA ARG A 42 -3.41 12.15 6.95
C ARG A 42 -3.37 11.52 8.34
N MET A 43 -4.47 10.88 8.74
CA MET A 43 -4.52 10.12 10.00
C MET A 43 -3.75 8.79 9.93
N ARG A 44 -3.73 8.16 8.75
CA ARG A 44 -3.08 6.87 8.50
C ARG A 44 -2.14 6.91 7.31
N THR A 45 -1.09 6.09 7.36
CA THR A 45 -0.04 6.06 6.33
C THR A 45 0.07 4.76 5.58
N TYR A 46 -0.59 3.71 6.06
CA TYR A 46 -0.56 2.41 5.42
C TYR A 46 -1.83 2.16 4.62
N SER A 47 -1.72 1.31 3.61
CA SER A 47 -2.87 0.70 2.95
C SER A 47 -2.66 -0.79 2.81
N PHE A 48 -3.77 -1.47 2.59
CA PHE A 48 -3.76 -2.88 2.24
C PHE A 48 -3.49 -3.04 0.76
N ASN A 49 -2.84 -4.13 0.38
CA ASN A 49 -2.70 -4.54 -0.99
C ASN A 49 -4.10 -4.75 -1.62
N ALA A 50 -4.32 -4.18 -2.81
CA ALA A 50 -5.54 -4.28 -3.60
C ALA A 50 -5.95 -5.73 -3.93
N PHE A 51 -4.99 -6.66 -4.05
CA PHE A 51 -5.26 -8.07 -4.38
C PHE A 51 -5.87 -8.86 -3.21
N ILE A 52 -5.64 -8.43 -1.97
CA ILE A 52 -6.14 -9.11 -0.76
C ILE A 52 -7.29 -8.36 -0.08
N SER A 53 -7.58 -7.14 -0.51
CA SER A 53 -8.62 -6.30 0.06
C SER A 53 -9.64 -5.93 -1.00
N THR A 54 -10.92 -5.99 -0.67
CA THR A 54 -12.03 -5.69 -1.59
C THR A 54 -12.24 -4.18 -1.80
N GLY A 55 -11.19 -3.37 -1.68
CA GLY A 55 -11.25 -1.92 -1.73
C GLY A 55 -11.05 -1.34 -3.13
N GLU A 56 -10.36 -2.08 -4.00
CA GLU A 56 -10.10 -1.66 -5.37
C GLU A 56 -11.11 -2.25 -6.36
N GLY A 57 -11.46 -1.47 -7.38
CA GLY A 57 -12.40 -1.92 -8.42
C GLY A 57 -11.87 -3.16 -9.17
N PRO A 58 -12.72 -3.87 -9.92
CA PRO A 58 -12.34 -5.10 -10.64
C PRO A 58 -11.22 -4.90 -11.67
N MET A 59 -10.86 -3.65 -12.00
CA MET A 59 -9.76 -3.32 -12.91
C MET A 59 -8.38 -3.33 -12.21
N TRP A 60 -8.33 -3.15 -10.88
CA TRP A 60 -7.07 -2.95 -10.14
C TRP A 60 -6.81 -3.99 -9.06
N GLY A 61 -7.86 -4.63 -8.53
CA GLY A 61 -7.73 -5.81 -7.65
C GLY A 61 -7.31 -7.09 -8.38
N GLY A 62 -6.88 -6.97 -9.63
CA GLY A 62 -6.71 -8.07 -10.57
C GLY A 62 -8.04 -8.64 -11.08
N PRO A 63 -7.99 -9.54 -12.08
CA PRO A 63 -9.08 -10.43 -12.45
C PRO A 63 -9.85 -10.96 -11.22
N PRO A 64 -11.18 -11.11 -11.27
CA PRO A 64 -11.99 -11.55 -10.12
C PRO A 64 -11.54 -12.88 -9.48
N ASN A 65 -10.88 -13.75 -10.24
CA ASN A 65 -10.29 -14.99 -9.75
C ASN A 65 -8.97 -14.81 -8.98
N TRP A 66 -8.36 -13.62 -9.00
CA TRP A 66 -7.11 -13.29 -8.33
C TRP A 66 -7.32 -12.60 -6.98
N GLN A 67 -8.54 -12.08 -6.72
CA GLN A 67 -8.87 -11.52 -5.42
C GLN A 67 -8.80 -12.60 -4.33
N VAL A 68 -7.93 -12.38 -3.36
CA VAL A 68 -7.83 -13.19 -2.15
C VAL A 68 -8.93 -12.73 -1.19
N ASN A 69 -10.13 -13.27 -1.38
CA ASN A 69 -11.28 -12.97 -0.51
C ASN A 69 -11.29 -13.78 0.80
N THR A 70 -10.37 -14.72 0.97
CA THR A 70 -10.19 -15.52 2.19
C THR A 70 -8.70 -15.84 2.39
N MET A 71 -8.24 -15.93 3.65
CA MET A 71 -6.83 -16.20 3.95
C MET A 71 -6.33 -17.53 3.33
N GLY A 72 -7.20 -18.53 3.21
CA GLY A 72 -6.85 -19.83 2.60
C GLY A 72 -6.56 -19.78 1.10
N LYS A 73 -6.84 -18.66 0.43
CA LYS A 73 -6.49 -18.44 -0.98
C LYS A 73 -5.14 -17.76 -1.19
N ILE A 74 -4.37 -17.52 -0.13
CA ILE A 74 -3.02 -16.96 -0.23
C ILE A 74 -2.03 -18.10 -0.53
N PRO A 75 -1.50 -18.22 -1.77
CA PRO A 75 -0.70 -19.39 -2.17
C PRO A 75 0.69 -19.43 -1.49
N LEU A 76 1.27 -18.26 -1.19
CA LEU A 76 2.58 -18.12 -0.55
C LEU A 76 2.52 -17.03 0.53
N PRO A 77 2.03 -17.32 1.75
CA PRO A 77 1.84 -16.30 2.77
C PRO A 77 3.11 -15.55 3.17
N SER A 78 4.27 -16.22 3.19
CA SER A 78 5.56 -15.59 3.51
C SER A 78 6.07 -14.64 2.43
N GLU A 79 5.55 -14.75 1.20
CA GLU A 79 5.95 -13.91 0.06
C GLU A 79 4.85 -12.95 -0.37
N THR A 80 3.65 -13.04 0.22
CA THR A 80 2.52 -12.18 -0.15
C THR A 80 2.49 -10.94 0.73
N ILE A 81 2.69 -9.77 0.13
CA ILE A 81 2.58 -8.47 0.80
C ILE A 81 1.12 -8.20 1.18
N VAL A 82 0.92 -7.75 2.42
CA VAL A 82 -0.37 -7.37 2.97
C VAL A 82 -0.54 -5.86 3.05
N THR A 83 0.42 -5.16 3.67
CA THR A 83 0.38 -3.70 3.76
C THR A 83 1.71 -3.08 3.38
N SER A 84 1.62 -1.85 2.88
CA SER A 84 2.74 -0.97 2.65
C SER A 84 2.38 0.44 3.14
N LEU A 85 3.39 1.29 3.29
CA LEU A 85 3.15 2.73 3.33
C LEU A 85 2.73 3.19 1.94
N GLU A 86 1.66 3.96 1.85
CA GLU A 86 1.16 4.49 0.58
C GLU A 86 1.11 6.01 0.64
N TYR A 87 1.51 6.63 -0.46
CA TYR A 87 1.42 8.05 -0.68
C TYR A 87 0.55 8.36 -1.90
N ASP A 88 -0.69 8.72 -1.62
CA ASP A 88 -1.58 9.33 -2.59
C ASP A 88 -1.32 10.85 -2.70
N HIS A 89 -1.12 11.32 -3.93
CA HIS A 89 -0.90 12.73 -4.24
C HIS A 89 -2.13 13.62 -3.95
N ARG A 90 -3.33 13.03 -3.83
CA ARG A 90 -4.58 13.70 -3.45
C ARG A 90 -4.63 14.07 -1.96
N GLY A 91 -3.65 13.63 -1.19
CA GLY A 91 -3.49 13.99 0.22
C GLY A 91 -4.11 13.01 1.22
N TYR A 92 -4.68 11.89 0.77
CA TYR A 92 -5.19 10.82 1.62
C TYR A 92 -5.19 9.50 0.84
N ASN A 93 -4.89 8.37 1.50
CA ASN A 93 -4.96 7.06 0.84
C ASN A 93 -6.39 6.73 0.49
N ILE A 94 -6.61 6.35 -0.75
CA ILE A 94 -7.89 5.86 -1.25
C ILE A 94 -7.70 4.38 -1.55
N ASN A 95 -8.63 3.55 -1.08
CA ASN A 95 -8.63 2.11 -1.33
C ASN A 95 -7.33 1.41 -0.88
N GLY A 96 -6.85 0.45 -1.66
CA GLY A 96 -5.67 -0.35 -1.39
C GLY A 96 -4.62 -0.16 -2.48
N PHE A 97 -3.34 -0.16 -2.11
CA PHE A 97 -2.28 0.07 -3.07
C PHE A 97 -2.11 -1.11 -4.04
N GLY A 98 -1.78 -0.79 -5.30
CA GLY A 98 -1.42 -1.80 -6.30
C GLY A 98 -0.54 -1.27 -7.43
N ILE A 99 -0.05 -2.21 -8.22
CA ILE A 99 0.58 -1.98 -9.52
C ILE A 99 -0.12 -2.87 -10.56
N SER A 100 0.04 -2.54 -11.83
CA SER A 100 -0.29 -3.51 -12.88
C SER A 100 0.65 -4.71 -12.75
N VAL A 101 0.11 -5.93 -12.80
CA VAL A 101 0.90 -7.18 -12.67
C VAL A 101 1.19 -7.87 -14.01
N THR A 102 0.76 -7.25 -15.12
CA THR A 102 0.92 -7.75 -16.49
C THR A 102 2.37 -7.66 -16.99
N GLY A 103 3.28 -7.01 -16.25
CA GLY A 103 4.67 -6.82 -16.65
C GLY A 103 4.89 -5.57 -17.51
N ASP A 104 3.93 -4.66 -17.56
CA ASP A 104 4.00 -3.39 -18.29
C ASP A 104 4.74 -2.28 -17.53
N ALA A 105 5.29 -2.57 -16.35
CA ALA A 105 5.98 -1.62 -15.48
C ALA A 105 5.13 -0.43 -14.99
N ILE A 106 3.80 -0.57 -14.97
CA ILE A 106 2.89 0.49 -14.55
C ILE A 106 2.60 0.42 -13.04
N TRP A 107 2.94 1.49 -12.33
CA TRP A 107 2.62 1.74 -10.94
C TRP A 107 1.32 2.55 -10.83
N ILE A 108 0.32 2.02 -10.12
CA ILE A 108 -1.00 2.65 -10.02
C ILE A 108 -1.06 3.51 -8.76
N ASP A 109 -0.85 2.89 -7.60
CA ASP A 109 -0.81 3.55 -6.31
C ASP A 109 0.63 3.57 -5.79
N LYS A 110 1.08 4.76 -5.43
CA LYS A 110 2.49 5.02 -5.18
C LYS A 110 2.85 4.66 -3.75
N ILE A 111 3.89 3.86 -3.60
CA ILE A 111 4.43 3.49 -2.29
C ILE A 111 5.18 4.69 -1.72
N ALA A 112 4.94 4.97 -0.44
CA ALA A 112 5.59 6.10 0.20
C ALA A 112 7.09 5.84 0.41
N ALA A 113 7.94 6.61 -0.27
CA ALA A 113 9.39 6.52 -0.22
C ALA A 113 10.04 7.26 0.96
N TRP A 114 9.32 7.42 2.08
CA TRP A 114 9.76 8.27 3.20
C TRP A 114 10.91 7.67 4.02
N HIS A 115 11.06 6.34 4.01
CA HIS A 115 12.22 5.70 4.61
C HIS A 115 13.35 5.64 3.57
N ARG A 116 14.43 6.38 3.82
CA ARG A 116 15.51 6.54 2.83
C ARG A 116 16.14 5.19 2.48
N GLY A 117 16.16 4.89 1.18
CA GLY A 117 16.74 3.69 0.58
C GLY A 117 15.89 2.43 0.71
N HIS A 118 14.73 2.48 1.38
CA HIS A 118 13.94 1.29 1.64
C HIS A 118 12.42 1.54 1.62
N TRP A 119 11.68 0.52 1.18
CA TRP A 119 10.27 0.39 1.48
C TRP A 119 10.03 -0.64 2.57
N ASN A 120 8.96 -0.48 3.34
CA ASN A 120 8.60 -1.39 4.43
C ASN A 120 7.28 -2.07 4.12
N PHE A 121 7.25 -3.39 4.27
CA PHE A 121 6.10 -4.22 3.95
C PHE A 121 5.77 -5.16 5.10
N THR A 122 4.49 -5.43 5.28
CA THR A 122 4.02 -6.57 6.06
C THR A 122 3.66 -7.71 5.11
N PHE A 123 3.83 -8.95 5.56
CA PHE A 123 3.54 -10.16 4.80
C PHE A 123 2.41 -10.95 5.45
N ALA A 124 1.77 -11.83 4.68
CA ALA A 124 0.60 -12.59 5.14
C ALA A 124 0.92 -13.64 6.20
N ASP A 125 2.20 -14.01 6.37
CA ASP A 125 2.69 -14.80 7.51
C ASP A 125 2.86 -13.97 8.80
N GLY A 126 2.60 -12.67 8.76
CA GLY A 126 2.77 -11.74 9.88
C GLY A 126 4.18 -11.15 10.01
N SER A 127 5.11 -11.51 9.14
CA SER A 127 6.45 -10.93 9.13
C SER A 127 6.46 -9.51 8.56
N VAL A 128 7.50 -8.75 8.93
CA VAL A 128 7.75 -7.40 8.40
C VAL A 128 9.13 -7.42 7.76
N ARG A 129 9.26 -6.86 6.55
CA ARG A 129 10.54 -6.77 5.84
C ARG A 129 10.73 -5.38 5.27
N SER A 130 11.97 -4.90 5.29
CA SER A 130 12.40 -3.73 4.55
C SER A 130 13.04 -4.19 3.23
N TYR A 131 12.55 -3.69 2.12
CA TYR A 131 13.12 -3.91 0.80
C TYR A 131 14.01 -2.73 0.45
N ALA A 132 15.30 -2.99 0.20
CA ALA A 132 16.22 -1.97 -0.27
C ALA A 132 15.93 -1.64 -1.74
N HIS A 133 15.79 -0.36 -2.06
CA HIS A 133 15.59 0.08 -3.44
C HIS A 133 16.77 -0.35 -4.30
N ALA A 134 16.49 -0.92 -5.47
CA ALA A 134 17.50 -1.15 -6.48
C ALA A 134 17.82 0.14 -7.26
N ALA A 135 16.81 0.99 -7.50
CA ALA A 135 17.02 2.32 -8.04
C ALA A 135 17.61 3.28 -7.00
N LYS A 136 18.15 4.41 -7.49
CA LYS A 136 18.62 5.47 -6.61
C LYS A 136 17.44 6.14 -5.92
N GLN A 137 17.66 6.60 -4.69
CA GLN A 137 16.62 7.30 -3.92
C GLN A 137 16.00 8.49 -4.69
N GLU A 138 16.81 9.24 -5.44
CA GLU A 138 16.33 10.38 -6.24
C GLU A 138 15.30 9.98 -7.30
N ASP A 139 15.49 8.82 -7.93
CA ASP A 139 14.55 8.29 -8.93
C ASP A 139 13.26 7.81 -8.24
N VAL A 140 13.40 7.10 -7.11
CA VAL A 140 12.26 6.64 -6.32
C VAL A 140 11.41 7.82 -5.85
N ASP A 141 12.06 8.85 -5.29
CA ASP A 141 11.39 10.08 -4.85
C ASP A 141 10.67 10.75 -6.02
N PHE A 142 11.35 10.89 -7.17
CA PHE A 142 10.75 11.50 -8.36
C PHE A 142 9.49 10.75 -8.81
N TYR A 143 9.57 9.43 -9.04
CA TYR A 143 8.46 8.66 -9.57
C TYR A 143 7.30 8.51 -8.57
N MET A 144 7.60 8.26 -7.29
CA MET A 144 6.57 8.06 -6.26
C MET A 144 5.88 9.37 -5.85
N THR A 145 6.45 10.53 -6.17
CA THR A 145 5.83 11.84 -5.86
C THR A 145 5.11 12.50 -7.02
N GLN A 146 5.13 11.92 -8.23
CA GLN A 146 4.43 12.50 -9.40
C GLN A 146 2.93 12.72 -9.13
N PRO A 147 2.34 13.83 -9.59
CA PRO A 147 0.92 14.16 -9.37
C PRO A 147 -0.01 13.42 -10.35
N THR A 148 0.35 12.21 -10.75
CA THR A 148 -0.40 11.37 -11.68
C THR A 148 -0.34 9.92 -11.23
N ASN A 149 -1.34 9.13 -11.65
CA ASN A 149 -1.34 7.68 -11.51
C ASN A 149 -0.82 7.03 -12.80
N GLY A 150 -0.54 5.73 -12.77
CA GLY A 150 -0.10 5.01 -13.97
C GLY A 150 1.32 5.36 -14.37
N ILE A 151 2.22 5.43 -13.39
CA ILE A 151 3.63 5.78 -13.61
C ILE A 151 4.35 4.58 -14.21
N PHE A 152 4.90 4.75 -15.42
CA PHE A 152 5.79 3.75 -16.00
C PHE A 152 7.17 3.84 -15.33
N TRP A 153 7.55 2.81 -14.58
CA TRP A 153 8.87 2.69 -13.97
C TRP A 153 9.32 1.22 -13.94
N PRO A 154 10.12 0.80 -14.93
CA PRO A 154 10.57 -0.57 -15.06
C PRO A 154 11.78 -0.85 -14.18
N GLY A 155 12.02 -2.13 -13.90
CA GLY A 155 13.24 -2.58 -13.28
C GLY A 155 13.01 -3.59 -12.16
N PRO A 156 14.09 -3.95 -11.45
CA PRO A 156 14.05 -4.93 -10.37
C PRO A 156 13.08 -4.58 -9.24
N ASP A 157 12.88 -3.29 -8.94
CA ASP A 157 11.93 -2.84 -7.91
C ASP A 157 10.48 -3.20 -8.27
N TYR A 158 10.09 -2.92 -9.51
CA TYR A 158 8.76 -3.27 -10.02
C TYR A 158 8.58 -4.79 -10.09
N GLU A 159 9.57 -5.52 -10.63
CA GLU A 159 9.49 -6.98 -10.74
C GLU A 159 9.47 -7.68 -9.38
N TRP A 160 10.21 -7.14 -8.40
CA TRP A 160 10.14 -7.62 -7.03
C TRP A 160 8.73 -7.42 -6.46
N LEU A 161 8.19 -6.20 -6.56
CA LEU A 161 6.86 -5.91 -6.03
C LEU A 161 5.79 -6.78 -6.70
N ARG A 162 5.87 -6.95 -8.02
CA ARG A 162 4.95 -7.77 -8.80
C ARG A 162 4.90 -9.21 -8.30
N LYS A 163 6.06 -9.81 -8.03
CA LYS A 163 6.18 -11.18 -7.50
C LYS A 163 5.65 -11.33 -6.07
N HIS A 164 5.68 -10.28 -5.26
CA HIS A 164 5.24 -10.35 -3.87
C HIS A 164 3.80 -9.84 -3.67
N LEU A 165 3.23 -9.10 -4.62
CA LEU A 165 1.80 -8.75 -4.61
C LEU A 165 0.92 -9.89 -5.08
N ALA A 166 1.36 -10.63 -6.11
CA ALA A 166 0.61 -11.73 -6.71
C ALA A 166 1.52 -12.94 -7.01
N PRO A 167 2.11 -13.58 -5.98
CA PRO A 167 3.08 -14.67 -6.18
C PRO A 167 2.52 -15.87 -6.93
N GLY A 168 1.22 -16.13 -6.84
CA GLY A 168 0.55 -17.21 -7.58
C GLY A 168 0.56 -17.05 -9.11
N LEU A 169 0.90 -15.88 -9.65
CA LEU A 169 1.00 -15.66 -11.11
C LEU A 169 2.31 -16.16 -11.72
N PHE A 170 3.31 -16.47 -10.89
CA PHE A 170 4.67 -16.79 -11.32
C PHE A 170 5.05 -18.25 -11.10
N GLN A 171 4.08 -19.09 -10.74
CA GLN A 171 4.25 -20.53 -10.58
C GLN A 171 3.89 -21.28 -11.85
#